data_AF-A0A6P4EC71-F1
#
_entry.id   AF-A0A6P4EC71-F1
#
_cell.length_a   1.000
_cell.length_b   1.000
_cell.length_c   1.000
_cell.angle_alpha   90.00
_cell.angle_beta   90.00
_cell.angle_gamma   90.00
#
_symmetry.space_group_name_H-M   'P 1'
#
loop_
_entity.id
_entity.type
_entity.pdbx_description
1 polymer ?
#
loop_
_entity_poly.entity_id
_entity_poly.type
_entity_poly.pdbx_seq_one_letter_code
_entity_poly.pdbx_strand_id
1 'polypeptide(L)'
;MLEPLLWLKMPFNVQPQRIHIPIGHGYKVFKLKTFTQHPAVENGYVIGDKLTNLFFLDLSKAIGRISQIECKSGKSYSLRHGIDEQNNFTINAYEPGHVEEGIAYSFSLQFSFFDDSVLYATNNNLFFQETKSDRPNKLATIHMIVHTLLVQLKLYLTLSVKYIGNIFDSVNWKSASNAGDILLEVLIKIMSNLENRGALNSVYLKLLQFKKSDSVEMSELMTLFGLH
;
A
#
# COMPACT_ATOMS: atom_id res chain seq x y z
N MET A 1 -3.53 2.61 -0.88
CA MET A 1 -2.19 2.37 -1.44
C MET A 1 -1.70 1.00 -0.98
N LEU A 2 -1.06 0.20 -1.82
CA LEU A 2 -0.26 -0.94 -1.34
C LEU A 2 1.05 -0.36 -0.84
N GLU A 3 1.24 -0.34 0.46
CA GLU A 3 2.43 0.23 1.09
C GLU A 3 3.68 -0.54 0.61
N PRO A 4 4.77 0.16 0.25
CA PRO A 4 6.05 -0.48 -0.08
C PRO A 4 6.49 -1.43 1.05
N LEU A 5 7.12 -2.54 0.69
CA LEU A 5 7.58 -3.55 1.64
C LEU A 5 9.10 -3.65 1.61
N LEU A 6 9.74 -3.55 2.78
CA LEU A 6 11.16 -3.81 2.93
C LEU A 6 11.37 -5.23 3.47
N TRP A 7 12.11 -6.04 2.70
CA TRP A 7 12.36 -7.43 3.01
C TRP A 7 13.70 -7.61 3.73
N LEU A 8 13.63 -8.09 4.97
CA LEU A 8 14.78 -8.39 5.79
C LEU A 8 15.01 -9.90 5.81
N LYS A 9 16.20 -10.33 5.40
CA LYS A 9 16.61 -11.74 5.46
C LYS A 9 17.40 -11.99 6.73
N MET A 10 16.79 -12.67 7.68
CA MET A 10 17.42 -13.05 8.93
C MET A 10 18.42 -14.19 8.70
N PRO A 11 19.61 -14.14 9.33
CA PRO A 11 20.69 -15.09 9.05
C PRO A 11 20.55 -16.41 9.83
N PHE A 12 19.33 -16.77 10.28
CA PHE A 12 19.11 -17.95 11.10
C PHE A 12 17.79 -18.65 10.76
N ASN A 13 17.74 -19.94 11.10
CA ASN A 13 16.61 -20.82 10.87
C ASN A 13 15.51 -20.64 11.91
N VAL A 14 14.28 -20.91 11.50
CA VAL A 14 13.11 -20.98 12.38
C VAL A 14 12.30 -22.24 12.13
N GLN A 15 11.59 -22.69 13.15
CA GLN A 15 10.60 -23.74 13.09
C GLN A 15 9.22 -23.12 13.36
N PRO A 16 8.38 -22.91 12.34
CA PRO A 16 7.09 -22.26 12.50
C PRO A 16 6.10 -23.18 13.23
N GLN A 17 5.49 -22.67 14.30
CA GLN A 17 4.45 -23.33 15.07
C GLN A 17 3.13 -22.60 14.86
N ARG A 18 2.21 -23.24 14.13
CA ARG A 18 0.93 -22.62 13.78
C ARG A 18 0.06 -22.42 15.02
N ILE A 19 -0.50 -21.23 15.14
CA ILE A 19 -1.47 -20.87 16.17
C ILE A 19 -2.85 -20.81 15.53
N HIS A 20 -3.83 -21.41 16.19
CA HIS A 20 -5.22 -21.26 15.81
C HIS A 20 -5.79 -20.02 16.53
N ILE A 21 -6.09 -18.97 15.75
CA ILE A 21 -6.78 -17.78 16.26
C ILE A 21 -8.25 -17.90 15.83
N PRO A 22 -9.21 -18.01 16.77
CA PRO A 22 -10.62 -18.26 16.46
C PRO A 22 -11.32 -17.10 15.71
N ILE A 23 -10.69 -15.93 15.65
CA ILE A 23 -11.30 -14.70 15.15
C ILE A 23 -10.41 -14.12 14.05
N GLY A 24 -10.89 -14.16 12.81
CA GLY A 24 -10.49 -13.20 11.79
C GLY A 24 -9.53 -13.67 10.69
N HIS A 25 -10.04 -13.61 9.46
CA HIS A 25 -9.30 -13.25 8.24
C HIS A 25 -8.39 -14.26 7.54
N GLY A 26 -8.46 -15.56 7.84
CA GLY A 26 -7.83 -16.60 6.99
C GLY A 26 -6.30 -16.53 6.90
N TYR A 27 -5.64 -15.63 7.65
CA TYR A 27 -4.20 -15.56 7.76
C TYR A 27 -3.67 -16.75 8.55
N LYS A 28 -2.55 -17.32 8.08
CA LYS A 28 -1.84 -18.35 8.84
C LYS A 28 -0.91 -17.64 9.83
N VAL A 29 -1.19 -17.82 11.12
CA VAL A 29 -0.44 -17.18 12.21
C VAL A 29 0.47 -18.19 12.89
N PHE A 30 1.67 -17.76 13.24
CA PHE A 30 2.73 -18.60 13.77
C PHE A 30 3.45 -17.94 14.95
N LYS A 31 3.94 -18.79 15.86
CA LYS A 31 5.14 -18.50 16.66
C LYS A 31 6.33 -19.14 15.97
N LEU A 32 7.45 -18.42 15.91
CA LEU A 32 8.66 -18.93 15.26
C LEU A 32 9.63 -19.39 16.34
N LYS A 33 9.85 -20.70 16.45
CA LYS A 33 10.82 -21.29 17.37
C LYS A 33 12.20 -21.29 16.74
N THR A 34 13.25 -21.01 17.49
CA THR A 34 14.64 -21.12 17.04
C THR A 34 15.56 -21.48 18.21
N PHE A 35 16.70 -22.08 17.89
CA PHE A 35 17.77 -22.36 18.85
C PHE A 35 18.90 -21.33 18.77
N THR A 36 18.82 -20.38 17.84
CA THR A 36 19.84 -19.35 17.65
C THR A 36 19.82 -18.36 18.80
N GLN A 37 21.01 -18.06 19.33
CA GLN A 37 21.19 -16.94 20.26
C GLN A 37 21.18 -15.64 19.46
N HIS A 38 20.09 -14.89 19.57
CA HIS A 38 19.91 -13.61 18.89
C HIS A 38 19.18 -12.64 19.84
N PRO A 39 19.48 -11.32 19.83
CA PRO A 39 18.85 -10.37 20.75
C PRO A 39 17.31 -10.33 20.66
N ALA A 40 16.77 -10.64 19.49
CA ALA A 40 15.32 -10.76 19.27
C ALA A 40 14.72 -12.14 19.61
N VAL A 41 15.44 -13.03 20.30
CA VAL A 41 14.94 -14.34 20.71
C VAL A 41 14.80 -14.38 22.22
N GLU A 42 13.63 -14.79 22.70
CA GLU A 42 13.36 -15.03 24.13
C GLU A 42 12.75 -16.42 24.31
N ASN A 43 13.26 -17.18 25.27
CA ASN A 43 12.77 -18.53 25.59
C ASN A 43 12.69 -19.45 24.35
N GLY A 44 13.63 -19.29 23.41
CA GLY A 44 13.67 -20.05 22.16
C GLY A 44 12.66 -19.63 21.09
N TYR A 45 12.00 -18.48 21.24
CA TYR A 45 11.07 -17.94 20.24
C TYR A 45 11.53 -16.57 19.75
N VAL A 46 11.35 -16.32 18.46
CA VAL A 46 11.57 -15.01 17.86
C VAL A 46 10.47 -14.07 18.35
N ILE A 47 10.87 -12.86 18.76
CA ILE A 47 10.03 -11.79 19.28
C ILE A 47 10.01 -10.69 18.22
N GLY A 48 8.86 -10.49 17.58
CA GLY A 48 8.70 -9.60 16.44
C GLY A 48 9.03 -8.14 16.76
N ASP A 49 8.50 -7.63 17.88
CA ASP A 49 8.79 -6.26 18.33
C ASP A 49 10.28 -6.00 18.52
N LYS A 50 11.03 -7.01 18.98
CA LYS A 50 12.48 -6.88 19.12
C LYS A 50 13.17 -6.79 17.76
N LEU A 51 12.71 -7.51 16.74
CA LEU A 51 13.23 -7.36 15.38
C LEU A 51 12.92 -5.96 14.83
N THR A 52 11.69 -5.49 14.98
CA THR A 52 11.25 -4.14 14.58
C THR A 52 12.10 -3.06 15.27
N ASN A 53 12.32 -3.20 16.59
CA ASN A 53 13.12 -2.26 17.37
C ASN A 53 14.61 -2.28 16.97
N LEU A 54 15.19 -3.45 16.73
CA LEU A 54 16.57 -3.55 16.23
C LEU A 54 16.72 -2.82 14.88
N PHE A 55 15.77 -3.04 13.96
CA PHE A 55 15.77 -2.33 12.68
C PHE A 55 15.62 -0.82 12.87
N PHE A 56 14.70 -0.36 13.72
CA PHE A 56 14.53 1.07 14.01
C PHE A 56 15.83 1.71 14.53
N LEU A 57 16.54 1.04 15.44
CA LEU A 57 17.82 1.52 15.96
C LEU A 57 18.89 1.60 14.88
N ASP A 58 18.95 0.62 13.99
CA ASP A 58 19.91 0.62 12.88
C ASP A 58 19.57 1.67 11.83
N LEU A 59 18.28 1.91 11.55
CA LEU A 59 17.80 2.99 10.71
C LEU A 59 18.18 4.36 11.30
N SER A 60 17.99 4.57 12.62
CA SER A 60 18.41 5.80 13.30
C SER A 60 19.89 6.07 13.14
N LYS A 61 20.73 5.05 13.34
CA LYS A 61 22.18 5.18 13.16
C LYS A 61 22.54 5.50 11.71
N ALA A 62 21.90 4.84 10.75
CA ALA A 62 22.16 5.07 9.33
C ALA A 62 21.80 6.50 8.92
N ILE A 63 20.63 6.98 9.31
CA ILE A 63 20.18 8.36 9.02
C ILE A 63 21.06 9.39 9.73
N GLY A 64 21.41 9.15 10.99
CA GLY A 64 22.33 10.01 11.73
C GLY A 64 23.71 10.14 11.08
N ARG A 65 24.18 9.10 10.39
CA ARG A 65 25.44 9.13 9.62
C ARG A 65 25.33 9.86 8.29
N ILE A 66 24.19 9.76 7.61
CA ILE A 66 23.96 10.47 6.33
C ILE A 66 23.93 11.98 6.56
N SER A 67 23.27 12.45 7.64
CA SER A 67 23.07 13.85 8.02
C SER A 67 22.30 14.69 6.98
N GLN A 68 22.88 14.92 5.79
CA GLN A 68 22.27 15.62 4.66
C GLN A 68 22.48 14.86 3.35
N ILE A 69 21.48 14.91 2.47
CA ILE A 69 21.55 14.39 1.12
C ILE A 69 21.54 15.56 0.15
N GLU A 70 22.57 15.68 -0.67
CA GLU A 70 22.60 16.59 -1.80
C GLU A 70 22.09 15.89 -3.07
N CYS A 71 21.04 16.44 -3.66
CA CYS A 71 20.47 15.97 -4.91
C CYS A 71 21.23 16.54 -6.11
N LYS A 72 21.12 15.88 -7.27
CA LYS A 72 21.72 16.37 -8.54
C LYS A 72 21.31 17.78 -8.94
N SER A 73 20.18 18.28 -8.42
CA SER A 73 19.71 19.65 -8.61
C SER A 73 20.46 20.69 -7.78
N GLY A 74 21.41 20.29 -6.92
CA GLY A 74 22.08 21.15 -5.94
C GLY A 74 21.23 21.46 -4.70
N LYS A 75 20.07 20.82 -4.55
CA LYS A 75 19.24 20.94 -3.36
C LYS A 75 19.70 19.95 -2.30
N SER A 76 19.81 20.42 -1.05
CA SER A 76 20.16 19.57 0.09
C SER A 76 18.94 19.31 0.96
N TYR A 77 18.84 18.10 1.49
CA TYR A 77 17.75 17.68 2.37
C TYR A 77 18.30 17.10 3.67
N SER A 78 17.66 17.42 4.78
CA SER A 78 17.86 16.74 6.06
C SER A 78 16.85 15.61 6.19
N LEU A 79 17.30 14.44 6.66
CA LEU A 79 16.44 13.28 6.84
C LEU A 79 15.93 13.17 8.27
N ARG A 80 14.68 12.74 8.41
CA ARG A 80 14.10 12.24 9.66
C ARG A 80 13.44 10.90 9.40
N HIS A 81 13.26 10.12 10.45
CA HIS A 81 12.50 8.88 10.38
C HIS A 81 11.55 8.73 11.55
N GLY A 82 10.55 7.88 11.37
CA GLY A 82 9.57 7.53 12.39
C GLY A 82 9.05 6.13 12.20
N ILE A 83 8.23 5.71 13.15
CA ILE A 83 7.38 4.52 13.07
C ILE A 83 5.99 4.92 13.58
N ASP A 84 4.94 4.50 12.89
CA ASP A 84 3.56 4.75 13.31
C ASP A 84 2.99 3.62 14.19
N GLU A 85 1.75 3.77 14.62
CA GLU A 85 1.05 2.79 15.47
C GLU A 85 0.79 1.45 14.75
N GLN A 86 0.89 1.42 13.43
CA GLN A 86 0.73 0.22 12.60
C GLN A 86 2.07 -0.46 12.28
N ASN A 87 3.18 0.00 12.89
CA ASN A 87 4.55 -0.43 12.59
C ASN A 87 5.02 -0.13 11.16
N ASN A 88 4.43 0.87 10.50
CA ASN A 88 4.96 1.39 9.26
C ASN A 88 6.05 2.40 9.56
N PHE A 89 7.17 2.23 8.87
CA PHE A 89 8.32 3.12 8.94
C PHE A 89 8.10 4.27 7.99
N THR A 90 8.57 5.45 8.39
CA THR A 90 8.58 6.64 7.56
C THR A 90 10.00 7.21 7.50
N ILE A 91 10.39 7.68 6.32
CA ILE A 91 11.59 8.49 6.10
C ILE A 91 11.15 9.75 5.38
N ASN A 92 11.36 10.89 6.03
CA ASN A 92 10.95 12.20 5.55
C ASN A 92 12.17 13.05 5.27
N ALA A 93 12.17 13.73 4.14
CA ALA A 93 13.22 14.65 3.71
C ALA A 93 12.70 16.09 3.76
N TYR A 94 13.45 16.96 4.43
CA TYR A 94 13.11 18.37 4.63
C TYR A 94 14.18 19.25 4.01
N GLU A 95 13.76 20.28 3.27
CA GLU A 95 14.67 21.35 2.87
C GLU A 95 15.08 22.14 4.13
N PRO A 96 16.37 22.49 4.29
CA PRO A 96 16.83 23.31 5.40
C PRO A 96 15.98 24.57 5.58
N GLY A 97 15.53 24.83 6.80
CA GLY A 97 14.71 26.01 7.13
C GLY A 97 13.22 25.90 6.78
N HIS A 98 12.77 24.80 6.16
CA HIS A 98 11.36 24.56 5.87
C HIS A 98 10.77 23.55 6.87
N VAL A 99 9.51 23.79 7.26
CA VAL A 99 8.75 22.91 8.18
C VAL A 99 7.98 21.84 7.41
N GLU A 100 7.60 22.12 6.16
CA GLU A 100 6.87 21.18 5.32
C GLU A 100 7.78 20.09 4.75
N GLU A 101 7.26 18.86 4.74
CA GLU A 101 7.93 17.69 4.18
C GLU A 101 8.03 17.83 2.66
N GLY A 102 9.27 17.80 2.15
CA GLY A 102 9.49 17.83 0.70
C GLY A 102 9.26 16.47 0.06
N ILE A 103 9.67 15.39 0.73
CA ILE A 103 9.53 14.01 0.26
C ILE A 103 9.26 13.11 1.47
N ALA A 104 8.24 12.25 1.37
CA ALA A 104 7.93 11.23 2.35
C ALA A 104 7.97 9.85 1.70
N TYR A 105 8.63 8.90 2.36
CA TYR A 105 8.64 7.49 1.98
C TYR A 105 8.20 6.64 3.16
N SER A 106 7.14 5.85 2.97
CA SER A 106 6.62 4.95 3.99
C SER A 106 6.73 3.50 3.54
N PHE A 107 7.03 2.58 4.47
CA PHE A 107 7.14 1.16 4.18
C PHE A 107 6.92 0.28 5.43
N SER A 108 6.47 -0.95 5.22
CA SER A 108 6.37 -1.96 6.30
C SER A 108 7.51 -2.98 6.20
N LEU A 109 7.85 -3.62 7.33
CA LEU A 109 8.85 -4.68 7.37
C LEU A 109 8.23 -6.06 7.11
N GLN A 110 8.97 -6.87 6.35
CA GLN A 110 8.74 -8.31 6.24
C GLN A 110 10.04 -9.07 6.50
N PHE A 111 9.90 -10.23 7.13
CA PHE A 111 11.02 -11.06 7.52
C PHE A 111 10.98 -12.38 6.76
N SER A 112 12.12 -12.73 6.17
CA SER A 112 12.43 -14.11 5.76
C SER A 112 13.53 -14.64 6.67
N PHE A 113 13.63 -15.96 6.77
CA PHE A 113 14.61 -16.62 7.61
C PHE A 113 15.51 -17.52 6.75
N PHE A 114 16.66 -17.93 7.28
CA PHE A 114 17.54 -18.83 6.56
C PHE A 114 16.81 -20.13 6.22
N ASP A 115 17.05 -20.66 5.02
CA ASP A 115 16.36 -21.82 4.44
C ASP A 115 14.81 -21.80 4.48
N ASP A 116 14.19 -20.65 4.74
CA ASP A 116 12.73 -20.45 4.66
C ASP A 116 12.40 -19.49 3.51
N SER A 117 11.56 -19.96 2.58
CA SER A 117 11.07 -19.16 1.45
C SER A 117 9.83 -18.32 1.81
N VAL A 118 9.30 -18.49 3.02
CA VAL A 118 8.13 -17.78 3.51
C VAL A 118 8.50 -16.37 4.00
N LEU A 119 7.67 -15.40 3.63
CA LEU A 119 7.69 -14.05 4.18
C LEU A 119 6.70 -13.95 5.33
N TYR A 120 7.15 -13.34 6.42
CA TYR A 120 6.34 -13.08 7.60
C TYR A 120 6.26 -11.58 7.85
N ALA A 121 5.04 -11.07 7.97
CA ALA A 121 4.79 -9.82 8.67
C ALA A 121 4.71 -10.11 10.18
N THR A 122 4.99 -9.12 11.02
CA THR A 122 4.95 -9.30 12.47
C THR A 122 4.04 -8.28 13.15
N ASN A 123 3.38 -8.73 14.21
CA ASN A 123 2.71 -7.87 15.17
C ASN A 123 2.91 -8.47 16.56
N ASN A 124 3.57 -7.74 17.45
CA ASN A 124 4.01 -8.25 18.75
C ASN A 124 4.90 -9.50 18.59
N ASN A 125 4.47 -10.62 19.18
CA ASN A 125 5.18 -11.90 19.14
C ASN A 125 4.55 -12.90 18.17
N LEU A 126 3.72 -12.42 17.24
CA LEU A 126 3.01 -13.24 16.27
C LEU A 126 3.49 -12.91 14.86
N PHE A 127 3.72 -13.98 14.09
CA PHE A 127 4.15 -13.91 12.71
C PHE A 127 3.02 -14.33 11.79
N PHE A 128 2.70 -13.47 10.85
CA PHE A 128 1.64 -13.67 9.87
C PHE A 128 2.30 -14.05 8.56
N GLN A 129 2.08 -15.27 8.12
CA GLN A 129 2.57 -15.70 6.82
C GLN A 129 1.84 -14.92 5.74
N GLU A 130 2.61 -14.13 5.00
CA GLU A 130 2.20 -13.57 3.73
C GLU A 130 2.22 -14.71 2.71
N THR A 131 1.08 -15.34 2.51
CA THR A 131 0.88 -16.07 1.26
C THR A 131 0.92 -15.03 0.17
N LYS A 132 1.90 -15.12 -0.76
CA LYS A 132 1.89 -14.35 -2.03
C LYS A 132 0.49 -14.43 -2.60
N SER A 133 -0.29 -13.41 -2.32
CA SER A 133 -1.64 -13.31 -2.82
C SER A 133 -1.50 -12.58 -4.14
N ASP A 134 -2.20 -13.03 -5.18
CA ASP A 134 -2.34 -12.19 -6.36
C ASP A 134 -3.19 -10.96 -6.05
N ARG A 135 -3.76 -10.84 -4.84
CA ARG A 135 -4.65 -9.74 -4.46
C ARG A 135 -3.98 -8.37 -4.50
N PRO A 136 -2.79 -8.12 -3.93
CA PRO A 136 -2.03 -6.90 -4.18
C PRO A 136 -1.90 -6.57 -5.67
N ASN A 137 -1.44 -7.52 -6.48
CA ASN A 137 -1.29 -7.30 -7.92
C ASN A 137 -2.63 -6.99 -8.60
N LYS A 138 -3.68 -7.74 -8.29
CA LYS A 138 -5.05 -7.51 -8.79
C LYS A 138 -5.59 -6.15 -8.35
N LEU A 139 -5.37 -5.74 -7.11
CA LEU A 139 -5.79 -4.44 -6.59
C LEU A 139 -5.02 -3.30 -7.27
N ALA A 140 -3.71 -3.46 -7.46
CA ALA A 140 -2.90 -2.50 -8.20
C ALA A 140 -3.39 -2.38 -9.66
N THR A 141 -3.69 -3.50 -10.31
CA THR A 141 -4.27 -3.51 -11.67
C THR A 141 -5.63 -2.83 -11.70
N ILE A 142 -6.55 -3.14 -10.78
CA ILE A 142 -7.87 -2.51 -10.68
C ILE A 142 -7.71 -1.00 -10.48
N HIS A 143 -6.86 -0.58 -9.53
CA HIS A 143 -6.58 0.82 -9.24
C HIS A 143 -6.02 1.55 -10.47
N MET A 144 -5.05 0.95 -11.15
CA MET A 144 -4.45 1.50 -12.36
C MET A 144 -5.48 1.66 -13.48
N ILE A 145 -6.30 0.64 -13.74
CA ILE A 145 -7.37 0.71 -14.75
C ILE A 145 -8.33 1.86 -14.43
N VAL A 146 -8.84 1.94 -13.19
CA VAL A 146 -9.76 3.01 -12.79
C VAL A 146 -9.10 4.37 -12.97
N HIS A 147 -7.85 4.53 -12.51
CA HIS A 147 -7.11 5.79 -12.67
C HIS A 147 -6.96 6.19 -14.15
N THR A 148 -6.54 5.26 -15.01
CA THR A 148 -6.42 5.48 -16.46
C THR A 148 -7.76 5.90 -17.07
N LEU A 149 -8.87 5.23 -16.71
CA LEU A 149 -10.19 5.57 -17.24
C LEU A 149 -10.64 6.97 -16.80
N LEU A 150 -10.35 7.39 -15.57
CA LEU A 150 -10.66 8.75 -15.11
C LEU A 150 -9.81 9.82 -15.82
N VAL A 151 -8.57 9.49 -16.18
CA VAL A 151 -7.72 10.34 -17.04
C VAL A 151 -8.33 10.47 -18.44
N GLN A 152 -8.81 9.37 -19.03
CA GLN A 152 -9.48 9.40 -20.34
C GLN A 152 -10.78 10.21 -20.32
N LEU A 153 -11.53 10.17 -19.21
CA LEU A 153 -12.67 11.05 -18.97
C LEU A 153 -12.28 12.51 -18.70
N LYS A 154 -10.98 12.85 -18.74
CA LYS A 154 -10.43 14.20 -18.54
C LYS A 154 -10.78 14.81 -17.18
N LEU A 155 -11.08 13.98 -16.18
CA LEU A 155 -11.55 14.45 -14.88
C LEU A 155 -10.47 15.21 -14.11
N TYR A 156 -9.20 14.87 -14.31
CA TYR A 156 -8.05 15.60 -13.75
C TYR A 156 -7.81 16.98 -14.37
N LEU A 157 -8.43 17.29 -15.53
CA LEU A 157 -8.41 18.63 -16.10
C LEU A 157 -9.51 19.52 -15.49
N THR A 158 -10.59 18.91 -15.02
CA THR A 158 -11.74 19.61 -14.43
C THR A 158 -11.73 19.66 -12.90
N LEU A 159 -11.03 18.72 -12.26
CA LEU A 159 -10.97 18.55 -10.80
C LEU A 159 -9.51 18.53 -10.35
N SER A 160 -9.24 19.03 -9.13
CA SER A 160 -7.89 19.00 -8.58
C SER A 160 -7.44 17.57 -8.27
N VAL A 161 -6.13 17.32 -8.42
CA VAL A 161 -5.51 16.04 -8.06
C VAL A 161 -5.82 15.66 -6.61
N LYS A 162 -5.77 16.64 -5.69
CA LYS A 162 -6.11 16.45 -4.26
C LYS A 162 -7.55 15.97 -4.07
N TYR A 163 -8.48 16.55 -4.81
CA TYR A 163 -9.90 16.17 -4.71
C TYR A 163 -10.12 14.72 -5.18
N ILE A 164 -9.53 14.32 -6.31
CA ILE A 164 -9.64 12.94 -6.78
C ILE A 164 -8.90 11.97 -5.84
N GLY A 165 -7.73 12.37 -5.31
CA GLY A 165 -7.00 11.60 -4.29
C GLY A 165 -7.87 11.27 -3.07
N ASN A 166 -8.54 12.27 -2.50
CA ASN A 166 -9.45 12.07 -1.36
C ASN A 166 -10.59 11.08 -1.67
N ILE A 167 -11.11 11.08 -2.91
CA ILE A 167 -12.14 10.12 -3.33
C ILE A 167 -11.56 8.71 -3.36
N PHE A 168 -10.37 8.52 -3.93
CA PHE A 168 -9.68 7.22 -3.95
C PHE A 168 -9.41 6.70 -2.54
N ASP A 169 -9.02 7.56 -1.61
CA ASP A 169 -8.79 7.17 -0.21
C ASP A 169 -10.09 6.75 0.50
N SER A 170 -11.24 7.26 0.05
CA SER A 170 -12.56 6.89 0.58
C SER A 170 -13.13 5.57 0.05
N VAL A 171 -12.49 4.95 -0.94
CA VAL A 171 -12.93 3.68 -1.54
C VAL A 171 -12.46 2.52 -0.65
N ASN A 172 -13.35 1.57 -0.40
CA ASN A 172 -12.98 0.34 0.29
C ASN A 172 -12.25 -0.63 -0.66
N TRP A 173 -10.97 -0.38 -0.91
CA TRP A 173 -10.13 -1.23 -1.75
C TRP A 173 -10.05 -2.68 -1.26
N LYS A 174 -10.30 -2.93 0.03
CA LYS A 174 -10.33 -4.30 0.55
C LYS A 174 -11.50 -5.09 -0.03
N SER A 175 -12.61 -4.48 -0.42
CA SER A 175 -13.75 -5.19 -1.06
C SER A 175 -13.73 -5.14 -2.60
N ALA A 176 -12.73 -4.51 -3.22
CA ALA A 176 -12.67 -4.36 -4.67
C ALA A 176 -12.48 -5.72 -5.37
N SER A 177 -13.44 -6.09 -6.22
CA SER A 177 -13.43 -7.33 -6.99
C SER A 177 -13.09 -7.11 -8.46
N ASN A 178 -13.50 -5.98 -9.05
CA ASN A 178 -13.23 -5.61 -10.44
C ASN A 178 -13.21 -4.08 -10.62
N ALA A 179 -12.62 -3.62 -11.73
CA ALA A 179 -12.46 -2.19 -12.02
C ALA A 179 -13.76 -1.49 -12.42
N GLY A 180 -14.72 -2.18 -13.03
CA GLY A 180 -16.00 -1.58 -13.44
C GLY A 180 -16.82 -1.11 -12.23
N ASP A 181 -16.89 -1.95 -11.19
CA ASP A 181 -17.62 -1.63 -9.95
C ASP A 181 -16.99 -0.45 -9.22
N ILE A 182 -15.66 -0.46 -9.10
CA ILE A 182 -14.94 0.64 -8.47
C ILE A 182 -15.09 1.93 -9.28
N LEU A 183 -15.03 1.86 -10.60
CA LEU A 183 -15.24 3.03 -11.45
C LEU A 183 -16.65 3.63 -11.22
N LEU A 184 -17.70 2.80 -11.17
CA LEU A 184 -19.06 3.28 -10.89
C LEU A 184 -19.17 3.93 -9.50
N GLU A 185 -18.57 3.33 -8.47
CA GLU A 185 -18.54 3.89 -7.11
C GLU A 185 -17.84 5.26 -7.09
N VAL A 186 -16.66 5.36 -7.73
CA VAL A 186 -15.87 6.59 -7.82
C VAL A 186 -16.64 7.67 -8.57
N LEU A 187 -17.27 7.33 -9.71
CA LEU A 187 -18.06 8.28 -10.50
C LEU A 187 -19.24 8.84 -9.71
N ILE A 188 -19.95 8.02 -8.91
CA ILE A 188 -21.02 8.51 -8.03
C ILE A 188 -20.48 9.53 -7.03
N LYS A 189 -19.37 9.22 -6.36
CA LYS A 189 -18.74 10.12 -5.38
C LYS A 189 -18.28 11.44 -6.02
N ILE A 190 -17.73 11.37 -7.23
CA ILE A 190 -17.34 12.55 -8.00
C ILE A 190 -18.57 13.39 -8.35
N MET A 191 -19.60 12.77 -8.92
CA MET A 191 -20.84 13.44 -9.32
C MET A 191 -21.52 14.12 -8.14
N SER A 192 -21.57 13.50 -6.96
CA SER A 192 -22.24 14.05 -5.78
C SER A 192 -21.78 15.46 -5.38
N ASN A 193 -20.56 15.87 -5.76
CA ASN A 193 -20.03 17.19 -5.43
C ASN A 193 -19.69 18.06 -6.66
N LEU A 194 -20.13 17.67 -7.87
CA LEU A 194 -20.02 18.49 -9.08
C LEU A 194 -21.28 19.33 -9.29
N GLU A 195 -21.12 20.59 -9.70
CA GLU A 195 -22.25 21.46 -10.09
C GLU A 195 -22.76 21.10 -11.49
N ASN A 196 -21.86 20.83 -12.45
CA ASN A 196 -22.23 20.41 -13.81
C ASN A 196 -21.99 18.91 -14.02
N ARG A 197 -23.04 18.11 -13.84
CA ARG A 197 -22.98 16.64 -13.88
C ARG A 197 -23.37 16.04 -15.22
N GLY A 198 -23.87 16.82 -16.19
CA GLY A 198 -24.61 16.30 -17.35
C GLY A 198 -23.83 15.27 -18.18
N ALA A 199 -22.60 15.61 -18.55
CA ALA A 199 -21.72 14.72 -19.31
C ALA A 199 -21.34 13.47 -18.51
N LEU A 200 -20.95 13.63 -17.24
CA LEU A 200 -20.52 12.53 -16.38
C LEU A 200 -21.67 11.58 -16.02
N ASN A 201 -22.88 12.11 -15.84
CA ASN A 201 -24.08 11.32 -15.59
C ASN A 201 -24.44 10.47 -16.81
N SER A 202 -24.26 11.00 -18.02
CA SER A 202 -24.47 10.23 -19.26
C SER A 202 -23.49 9.06 -19.36
N VAL A 203 -22.20 9.31 -19.04
CA VAL A 203 -21.18 8.25 -18.97
C VAL A 203 -21.53 7.21 -17.92
N TYR A 204 -21.88 7.64 -16.70
CA TYR A 204 -22.27 6.75 -15.61
C TYR A 204 -23.47 5.86 -15.98
N LEU A 205 -24.52 6.45 -16.56
CA LEU A 205 -25.72 5.70 -16.97
C LEU A 205 -25.41 4.66 -18.05
N LYS A 206 -24.55 4.99 -19.03
CA LYS A 206 -24.13 4.04 -20.08
C LYS A 206 -23.28 2.90 -19.50
N LEU A 207 -22.33 3.19 -18.61
CA LEU A 207 -21.56 2.16 -17.90
C LEU A 207 -22.45 1.26 -17.02
N LEU A 208 -23.44 1.85 -16.34
CA LEU A 208 -24.41 1.11 -15.55
C LEU A 208 -25.30 0.22 -16.43
N GLN A 209 -25.66 0.68 -17.63
CA GLN A 209 -26.38 -0.13 -18.61
C GLN A 209 -25.56 -1.33 -19.08
N PHE A 210 -24.28 -1.14 -19.41
CA PHE A 210 -23.37 -2.24 -19.75
C PHE A 210 -23.30 -3.27 -18.63
N LYS A 211 -23.15 -2.81 -17.38
CA LYS A 211 -23.14 -3.70 -16.21
C LYS A 211 -24.45 -4.48 -16.04
N LYS A 212 -25.61 -3.82 -16.21
CA LYS A 212 -26.92 -4.46 -16.05
C LYS A 212 -27.23 -5.48 -17.16
N SER A 213 -26.73 -5.23 -18.37
CA SER A 213 -26.92 -6.11 -19.52
C SER A 213 -25.87 -7.22 -19.62
N ASP A 214 -24.82 -7.16 -18.80
CA ASP A 214 -23.63 -8.03 -18.86
C ASP A 214 -23.06 -8.16 -20.29
N SER A 215 -23.16 -7.07 -21.05
CA SER A 215 -22.81 -7.02 -22.47
C SER A 215 -22.26 -5.64 -22.81
N VAL A 216 -21.15 -5.62 -23.54
CA VAL A 216 -20.50 -4.40 -24.01
C VAL A 216 -19.89 -4.62 -25.38
N GLU A 217 -20.21 -3.74 -26.32
CA GLU A 217 -19.47 -3.65 -27.57
C GLU A 217 -18.21 -2.80 -27.34
N MET A 218 -17.05 -3.31 -27.73
CA MET A 218 -15.79 -2.63 -27.49
C MET A 218 -15.72 -1.27 -28.19
N SER A 219 -16.32 -1.14 -29.37
CA SER A 219 -16.46 0.12 -30.11
C SER A 219 -17.23 1.17 -29.31
N GLU A 220 -18.35 0.80 -28.69
CA GLU A 220 -19.13 1.71 -27.83
C GLU A 220 -18.34 2.11 -26.58
N LEU A 221 -17.63 1.17 -25.96
CA LEU A 221 -16.80 1.44 -24.78
C LEU A 221 -15.65 2.39 -25.09
N MET A 222 -14.92 2.15 -26.18
CA MET A 222 -13.83 3.02 -26.62
C MET A 222 -14.33 4.42 -26.93
N THR A 223 -15.46 4.53 -27.64
CA THR A 223 -16.12 5.82 -27.91
C THR A 223 -16.49 6.57 -26.62
N LEU A 224 -17.01 5.86 -25.62
CA LEU A 224 -17.39 6.44 -24.33
C LEU A 224 -16.21 7.09 -23.59
N PHE A 225 -15.00 6.54 -23.75
CA PHE A 225 -13.77 7.05 -23.16
C PHE A 225 -12.94 7.93 -24.12
N GLY A 226 -13.45 8.24 -25.31
CA GLY A 226 -12.72 9.04 -26.31
C GLY A 226 -11.44 8.37 -26.82
N LEU A 227 -11.40 7.03 -26.77
CA LEU A 227 -10.34 6.20 -27.32
C LEU A 227 -10.77 5.86 -28.76
N HIS A 228 -10.01 6.28 -29.75
CA HIS A 228 -10.24 5.98 -31.16
C HIS A 228 -8.98 5.36 -31.77
#